data_AF-A0A954PT26-F1
#
_entry.id   AF-A0A954PT26-F1
#
_cell.length_a   1.000
_cell.length_b   1.000
_cell.length_c   1.000
_cell.angle_alpha   90.00
_cell.angle_beta   90.00
_cell.angle_gamma   90.00
#
_symmetry.space_group_name_H-M   'P 1'
#
loop_
_entity.id
_entity.type
_entity.pdbx_description
1 polymer ?
#
loop_
_entity_poly.entity_id
_entity_poly.type
_entity_poly.pdbx_seq_one_letter_code
_entity_poly.pdbx_strand_id
1 'polypeptide(L)'
;MLNRRKLLQGIAATTGAAFGAPHFPQRVHASPASGQTPKRIVFFMQNQGFDPKTCIPKGITGSGSLAKAVLPEPISALEPYKDRLHIINGLHGIHTSPSHSAFFGALGGYRGSDGVPPSASTIDYELSKVLPQTLLPHLCIGMDSIENMKTKPTIATLSASGAGQPIFMHSNPNHL
;
A
#
# COMPACT_ATOMS: atom_id res chain seq x y z
N MET A 1 19.16 50.97 9.93
CA MET A 1 18.27 49.84 10.33
C MET A 1 17.22 49.64 9.26
N LEU A 2 17.21 48.48 8.58
CA LEU A 2 16.24 48.15 7.53
C LEU A 2 14.93 47.68 8.18
N ASN A 3 13.83 48.37 7.90
CA ASN A 3 12.51 48.05 8.45
C ASN A 3 11.87 46.90 7.64
N ARG A 4 11.31 45.89 8.31
CA ARG A 4 10.73 44.66 7.70
C ARG A 4 9.79 44.92 6.52
N ARG A 5 9.08 46.06 6.53
CA ARG A 5 8.17 46.45 5.45
C ARG A 5 8.89 46.84 4.15
N LYS A 6 10.10 47.43 4.22
CA LYS A 6 10.94 47.72 3.06
C LYS A 6 11.62 46.47 2.50
N LEU A 7 11.86 45.47 3.34
CA LEU A 7 12.42 44.16 2.93
C LEU A 7 11.42 43.36 2.08
N LEU A 8 10.13 43.35 2.47
CA LEU A 8 9.09 42.64 1.73
C LEU A 8 8.70 43.32 0.41
N GLN A 9 8.78 44.66 0.34
CA GLN A 9 8.56 45.39 -0.91
C GLN A 9 9.69 45.17 -1.93
N GLY A 10 10.91 44.87 -1.49
CA GLY A 10 12.03 44.54 -2.37
C GLY A 10 11.92 43.19 -3.08
N ILE A 11 11.17 42.23 -2.51
CA ILE A 11 11.02 40.87 -3.07
C ILE A 11 9.99 40.83 -4.21
N ALA A 12 9.06 41.79 -4.27
CA ALA A 12 8.01 41.82 -5.28
C ALA A 12 8.43 42.48 -6.62
N ALA A 13 9.59 43.13 -6.68
CA ALA A 13 9.98 43.98 -7.83
C ALA A 13 11.22 43.52 -8.60
N THR A 14 11.77 42.32 -8.35
CA THR A 14 12.91 41.78 -9.10
C THR A 14 12.58 40.44 -9.73
N THR A 15 11.73 40.50 -10.75
CA THR A 15 11.65 39.43 -11.74
C THR A 15 12.99 39.34 -12.50
N GLY A 16 13.67 38.21 -12.37
CA GLY A 16 14.59 37.71 -13.40
C GLY A 16 16.10 37.92 -13.18
N ALA A 17 16.79 36.86 -12.75
CA ALA A 17 17.77 36.12 -13.57
C ALA A 17 18.84 35.44 -12.70
N ALA A 18 19.00 34.13 -12.95
CA ALA A 18 20.11 33.26 -12.54
C ALA A 18 20.27 33.01 -11.04
N PHE A 19 19.76 31.86 -10.55
CA PHE A 19 20.56 30.78 -9.94
C PHE A 19 19.63 29.61 -9.56
N GLY A 20 19.84 28.45 -10.19
CA GLY A 20 19.64 27.14 -9.57
C GLY A 20 18.22 26.57 -9.47
N ALA A 21 17.78 25.93 -10.56
CA ALA A 21 16.74 24.88 -10.65
C ALA A 21 15.31 25.19 -10.16
N PRO A 22 14.27 24.97 -10.99
CA PRO A 22 12.94 24.82 -10.44
C PRO A 22 12.97 23.54 -9.60
N HIS A 23 12.85 23.68 -8.29
CA HIS A 23 12.17 22.65 -7.52
C HIS A 23 10.78 22.57 -8.13
N PHE A 24 10.63 21.68 -9.12
CA PHE A 24 9.34 21.24 -9.58
C PHE A 24 8.57 20.91 -8.30
N PRO A 25 7.43 21.56 -8.01
CA PRO A 25 6.53 21.01 -7.02
C PRO A 25 6.22 19.61 -7.54
N GLN A 26 6.78 18.62 -6.86
CA GLN A 26 6.59 17.21 -7.13
C GLN A 26 5.10 17.05 -7.31
N ARG A 27 4.71 16.65 -8.53
CA ARG A 27 3.34 16.67 -9.03
C ARG A 27 2.39 16.34 -7.89
N VAL A 28 1.59 17.32 -7.48
CA VAL A 28 0.46 17.09 -6.60
C VAL A 28 -0.52 16.27 -7.44
N HIS A 29 -0.33 14.96 -7.43
CA HIS A 29 -1.21 13.96 -8.04
C HIS A 29 -2.48 13.85 -7.19
N ALA A 30 -3.17 14.97 -7.00
CA ALA A 30 -4.41 15.06 -6.23
C ALA A 30 -5.66 15.06 -7.11
N SER A 31 -5.51 15.03 -8.44
CA SER A 31 -6.63 14.79 -9.33
C SER A 31 -6.32 13.57 -10.20
N PRO A 32 -7.15 12.51 -10.18
CA PRO A 32 -7.05 11.51 -11.23
C PRO A 32 -7.16 12.24 -12.57
N ALA A 33 -6.41 11.80 -13.59
CA ALA A 33 -6.65 12.25 -14.95
C ALA A 33 -8.16 12.13 -15.22
N SER A 34 -8.78 13.20 -15.72
CA SER A 34 -10.23 13.27 -15.92
C SER A 34 -10.72 12.02 -16.65
N GLY A 35 -11.59 11.25 -16.00
CA GLY A 35 -12.19 10.04 -16.58
C GLY A 35 -11.64 8.70 -16.11
N GLN A 36 -10.65 8.64 -15.22
CA GLN A 36 -10.20 7.37 -14.62
C GLN A 36 -10.57 7.28 -13.13
N THR A 37 -11.34 6.26 -12.77
CA THR A 37 -11.53 5.89 -11.37
C THR A 37 -10.23 5.22 -10.87
N PRO A 38 -9.62 5.70 -9.77
CA PRO A 38 -8.40 5.10 -9.25
C PRO A 38 -8.69 3.67 -8.82
N LYS A 39 -8.07 2.70 -9.51
CA LYS A 39 -8.10 1.29 -9.14
C LYS A 39 -7.08 1.07 -8.02
N ARG A 40 -7.50 0.41 -6.94
CA ARG A 40 -6.63 0.00 -5.84
C ARG A 40 -6.68 -1.51 -5.72
N ILE A 41 -5.53 -2.10 -5.45
CA ILE A 41 -5.39 -3.52 -5.11
C ILE A 41 -4.95 -3.58 -3.66
N VAL A 42 -5.69 -4.33 -2.85
CA VAL A 42 -5.38 -4.52 -1.43
C VAL A 42 -5.01 -5.98 -1.23
N PHE A 43 -3.77 -6.23 -0.84
CA PHE A 43 -3.34 -7.53 -0.37
C PHE A 43 -3.61 -7.59 1.14
N PHE A 44 -4.51 -8.49 1.55
CA PHE A 44 -4.79 -8.73 2.95
C PHE A 44 -4.09 -10.01 3.39
N MET A 45 -3.22 -9.92 4.40
CA MET A 45 -2.35 -11.02 4.81
C MET A 45 -2.46 -11.25 6.31
N GLN A 46 -2.49 -12.52 6.70
CA GLN A 46 -2.46 -12.97 8.10
C GLN A 46 -1.43 -14.07 8.22
N ASN A 47 -0.61 -14.04 9.28
CA ASN A 47 0.47 -15.01 9.47
C ASN A 47 -0.03 -16.46 9.58
N GLN A 48 -1.26 -16.69 10.04
CA GLN A 48 -1.83 -18.04 10.21
C GLN A 48 -2.82 -18.43 9.12
N GLY A 49 -2.66 -17.85 7.93
CA GLY A 49 -3.60 -18.00 6.84
C GLY A 49 -4.86 -17.16 7.06
N PHE A 50 -5.60 -17.00 5.97
CA PHE A 50 -6.83 -16.22 5.94
C PHE A 50 -7.98 -17.15 5.58
N ASP A 51 -8.92 -17.37 6.51
CA ASP A 51 -10.10 -18.21 6.24
C ASP A 51 -10.91 -17.58 5.09
N PRO A 52 -11.12 -18.29 3.97
CA PRO A 52 -11.91 -17.77 2.86
C PRO A 52 -13.31 -17.31 3.26
N LYS A 53 -13.92 -17.88 4.31
CA LYS A 53 -15.24 -17.47 4.82
C LYS A 53 -15.26 -16.04 5.41
N THR A 54 -14.09 -15.48 5.72
CA THR A 54 -13.93 -14.10 6.19
C THR A 54 -14.19 -13.08 5.08
N CYS A 55 -13.98 -13.44 3.80
CA CYS A 55 -14.22 -12.51 2.67
C CYS A 55 -15.22 -13.03 1.63
N ILE A 56 -15.39 -14.35 1.46
CA ILE A 56 -16.26 -14.90 0.41
C ILE A 56 -17.70 -14.94 0.93
N PRO A 57 -18.66 -14.28 0.26
CA PRO A 57 -20.07 -14.37 0.62
C PRO A 57 -20.61 -15.80 0.55
N LYS A 58 -21.55 -16.12 1.44
CA LYS A 58 -22.21 -17.43 1.47
C LYS A 58 -22.88 -17.73 0.13
N GLY A 59 -22.71 -18.97 -0.35
CA GLY A 59 -23.31 -19.45 -1.60
C GLY A 59 -22.49 -19.13 -2.87
N ILE A 60 -21.41 -18.36 -2.78
CA ILE A 60 -20.48 -18.15 -3.89
C ILE A 60 -19.37 -19.20 -3.84
N THR A 61 -19.32 -20.08 -4.84
CA THR A 61 -18.32 -21.17 -4.95
C THR A 61 -17.37 -21.02 -6.15
N GLY A 62 -17.56 -19.99 -6.97
CA GLY A 62 -16.75 -19.71 -8.15
C GLY A 62 -16.87 -18.26 -8.59
N SER A 63 -16.43 -17.96 -9.81
CA SER A 63 -16.56 -16.62 -10.38
C SER A 63 -18.04 -16.23 -10.52
N GLY A 64 -18.41 -15.05 -10.01
CA GLY A 64 -19.79 -14.58 -10.03
C GLY A 64 -19.92 -13.12 -9.59
N SER A 65 -21.12 -12.56 -9.79
CA SER A 65 -21.42 -11.18 -9.39
C SER A 65 -21.70 -11.08 -7.89
N LEU A 66 -21.18 -10.03 -7.25
CA LEU A 66 -21.49 -9.68 -5.86
C LEU A 66 -22.82 -8.93 -5.70
N ALA A 67 -23.51 -8.54 -6.77
CA ALA A 67 -24.66 -7.62 -6.71
C ALA A 67 -25.78 -8.09 -5.76
N LYS A 68 -26.07 -9.40 -5.75
CA LYS A 68 -27.10 -10.02 -4.89
C LYS A 68 -26.53 -10.68 -3.63
N ALA A 69 -25.22 -10.65 -3.45
CA ALA A 69 -24.56 -11.23 -2.30
C ALA A 69 -24.60 -10.28 -1.11
N VAL A 70 -24.56 -10.81 0.12
CA VAL A 70 -24.35 -10.04 1.34
C VAL A 70 -22.91 -10.27 1.78
N LEU A 71 -22.13 -9.19 1.97
CA LEU A 71 -20.75 -9.34 2.42
C LEU A 71 -20.72 -9.90 3.86
N PRO A 72 -19.77 -10.79 4.19
CA PRO A 72 -19.63 -11.31 5.55
C PRO A 72 -19.22 -10.20 6.52
N GLU A 73 -19.52 -10.40 7.82
CA GLU A 73 -19.32 -9.42 8.89
C GLU A 73 -17.95 -8.70 8.85
N PRO A 74 -16.80 -9.40 8.66
CA PRO A 74 -15.47 -8.78 8.70
C PRO A 74 -15.23 -7.72 7.61
N ILE A 75 -15.95 -7.82 6.49
CA ILE A 75 -15.88 -6.86 5.38
C ILE A 75 -17.23 -6.19 5.10
N SER A 76 -18.18 -6.26 6.02
CA SER A 76 -19.51 -5.66 5.88
C SER A 76 -19.46 -4.15 5.66
N ALA A 77 -18.44 -3.47 6.19
CA ALA A 77 -18.20 -2.05 5.95
C ALA A 77 -17.94 -1.71 4.46
N LEU A 78 -17.62 -2.71 3.63
CA LEU A 78 -17.41 -2.53 2.19
C LEU A 78 -18.70 -2.67 1.36
N GLU A 79 -19.85 -2.95 1.99
CA GLU A 79 -21.15 -3.11 1.32
C GLU A 79 -21.51 -1.93 0.40
N PRO A 80 -21.27 -0.64 0.76
CA PRO A 80 -21.53 0.51 -0.12
C PRO A 80 -20.68 0.55 -1.39
N TYR A 81 -19.61 -0.26 -1.48
CA TYR A 81 -18.67 -0.31 -2.59
C TYR A 81 -18.77 -1.62 -3.39
N LYS A 82 -19.76 -2.47 -3.07
CA LYS A 82 -19.89 -3.83 -3.62
C LYS A 82 -20.00 -3.88 -5.14
N ASP A 83 -20.56 -2.84 -5.76
CA ASP A 83 -20.66 -2.66 -7.21
C ASP A 83 -19.30 -2.41 -7.90
N ARG A 84 -18.29 -2.00 -7.13
CA ARG A 84 -16.92 -1.70 -7.59
C ARG A 84 -15.87 -2.57 -6.89
N LEU A 85 -16.29 -3.56 -6.10
CA LEU A 85 -15.42 -4.46 -5.36
C LEU A 85 -15.22 -5.77 -6.11
N HIS A 86 -13.97 -6.19 -6.28
CA HIS A 86 -13.62 -7.50 -6.77
C HIS A 86 -12.89 -8.27 -5.67
N ILE A 87 -13.38 -9.45 -5.33
CA ILE A 87 -12.74 -10.35 -4.36
C ILE A 87 -12.04 -11.46 -5.15
N ILE A 88 -10.71 -11.42 -5.16
CA ILE A 88 -9.88 -12.48 -5.75
C ILE A 88 -9.43 -13.39 -4.60
N ASN A 89 -9.81 -14.66 -4.66
CA ASN A 89 -9.45 -15.67 -3.67
C ASN A 89 -8.74 -16.85 -4.34
N GLY A 90 -8.27 -17.81 -3.53
CA GLY A 90 -7.61 -19.02 -4.04
C GLY A 90 -6.16 -18.82 -4.45
N LEU A 91 -5.57 -17.65 -4.17
CA LEU A 91 -4.13 -17.41 -4.32
C LEU A 91 -3.39 -18.18 -3.21
N HIS A 92 -2.97 -19.42 -3.51
CA HIS A 92 -2.30 -20.28 -2.54
C HIS A 92 -0.77 -20.14 -2.61
N GLY A 93 -0.13 -19.81 -1.49
CA GLY A 93 1.32 -19.70 -1.37
C GLY A 93 2.02 -21.06 -1.25
N ILE A 94 1.84 -21.99 -2.20
CA ILE A 94 2.50 -23.31 -2.11
C ILE A 94 4.03 -23.18 -1.99
N HIS A 95 4.62 -22.15 -2.60
CA HIS A 95 6.04 -21.83 -2.52
C HIS A 95 6.53 -21.44 -1.12
N THR A 96 5.62 -21.17 -0.17
CA THR A 96 5.95 -20.77 1.20
C THR A 96 5.97 -21.92 2.20
N SER A 97 5.62 -23.13 1.78
CA SER A 97 5.67 -24.34 2.62
C SER A 97 7.11 -24.77 2.95
N PRO A 98 7.40 -25.30 4.16
CA PRO A 98 6.49 -25.57 5.30
C PRO A 98 6.50 -24.47 6.38
N SER A 99 6.96 -23.26 6.07
CA SER A 99 7.15 -22.21 7.09
C SER A 99 5.82 -21.66 7.61
N HIS A 100 5.76 -21.36 8.92
CA HIS A 100 4.62 -20.67 9.54
C HIS A 100 4.49 -19.19 9.11
N SER A 101 5.61 -18.55 8.75
CA SER A 101 5.63 -17.20 8.21
C SER A 101 6.59 -17.16 7.03
N ALA A 102 6.11 -16.68 5.88
CA ALA A 102 6.90 -16.61 4.66
C ALA A 102 7.65 -15.29 4.50
N PHE A 103 7.33 -14.28 5.32
CA PHE A 103 7.91 -12.93 5.24
C PHE A 103 7.84 -12.41 3.79
N PHE A 104 8.94 -11.90 3.24
CA PHE A 104 9.00 -11.42 1.86
C PHE A 104 8.62 -12.49 0.83
N GLY A 105 8.80 -13.77 1.15
CA GLY A 105 8.39 -14.86 0.29
C GLY A 105 6.88 -14.91 0.03
N ALA A 106 6.07 -14.35 0.93
CA ALA A 106 4.61 -14.40 0.81
C ALA A 106 4.12 -13.66 -0.45
N LEU A 107 4.65 -12.46 -0.70
CA LEU A 107 4.35 -11.66 -1.90
C LEU A 107 5.43 -11.76 -2.98
N GLY A 108 6.58 -12.34 -2.66
CA GLY A 108 7.73 -12.43 -3.56
C GLY A 108 7.73 -13.61 -4.53
N GLY A 109 6.97 -14.67 -4.25
CA GLY A 109 7.04 -15.89 -5.08
C GLY A 109 8.36 -16.66 -4.95
N TYR A 110 9.12 -16.41 -3.89
CA TYR A 110 10.39 -17.06 -3.57
C TYR A 110 10.39 -17.53 -2.10
N ARG A 111 11.40 -18.31 -1.71
CA ARG A 111 11.55 -18.74 -0.32
C ARG A 111 11.92 -17.54 0.57
N GLY A 112 11.15 -17.32 1.63
CA GLY A 112 11.44 -16.32 2.66
C GLY A 112 11.41 -16.93 4.05
N SER A 113 12.02 -16.24 5.01
CA SER A 113 12.05 -16.62 6.42
C SER A 113 12.36 -15.38 7.27
N ASP A 114 12.32 -15.54 8.59
CA ASP A 114 12.62 -14.44 9.51
C ASP A 114 14.08 -13.99 9.34
N GLY A 115 14.30 -12.68 9.29
CA GLY A 115 15.61 -12.08 9.06
C GLY A 115 16.22 -12.31 7.67
N VAL A 116 15.57 -13.06 6.77
CA VAL A 116 16.08 -13.29 5.41
C VAL A 116 15.70 -12.10 4.52
N PRO A 117 16.67 -11.45 3.84
CA PRO A 117 16.38 -10.32 2.97
C PRO A 117 15.58 -10.76 1.72
N PRO A 118 14.82 -9.84 1.10
CA PRO A 118 14.08 -10.15 -0.12
C PRO A 118 15.05 -10.53 -1.24
N SER A 119 14.71 -11.56 -2.02
CA SER A 119 15.53 -12.02 -3.15
C SER A 119 15.15 -11.35 -4.47
N ALA A 120 13.97 -10.74 -4.55
CA ALA A 120 13.44 -10.03 -5.71
C ALA A 120 12.31 -9.07 -5.26
N SER A 121 11.75 -8.33 -6.21
CA SER A 121 10.56 -7.51 -5.98
C SER A 121 9.32 -8.37 -5.68
N THR A 122 8.34 -7.76 -5.02
CA THR A 122 7.09 -8.41 -4.63
C THR A 122 5.92 -8.01 -5.54
N ILE A 123 4.90 -8.87 -5.64
CA ILE A 123 3.78 -8.69 -6.58
C ILE A 123 3.01 -7.37 -6.35
N ASP A 124 2.85 -6.96 -5.09
CA ASP A 124 2.21 -5.70 -4.72
C ASP A 124 2.99 -4.48 -5.23
N TYR A 125 4.33 -4.53 -5.16
CA TYR A 125 5.18 -3.50 -5.74
C TYR A 125 5.12 -3.50 -7.27
N GLU A 126 5.21 -4.67 -7.92
CA GLU A 126 5.14 -4.75 -9.38
C GLU A 126 3.80 -4.27 -9.94
N LEU A 127 2.69 -4.61 -9.28
CA LEU A 127 1.37 -4.10 -9.64
C LEU A 127 1.27 -2.58 -9.43
N SER A 128 1.90 -2.03 -8.39
CA SER A 128 1.87 -0.58 -8.16
C SER A 128 2.46 0.24 -9.33
N LYS A 129 3.40 -0.34 -10.11
CA LYS A 129 4.00 0.33 -11.27
C LYS A 129 3.04 0.50 -12.45
N VAL A 130 2.03 -0.37 -12.56
CA VAL A 130 1.06 -0.36 -13.66
C VAL A 130 -0.28 0.25 -13.28
N LEU A 131 -0.50 0.54 -12.00
CA LEU A 131 -1.70 1.22 -11.51
C LEU A 131 -1.57 2.76 -11.64
N PRO A 132 -2.68 3.50 -11.74
CA PRO A 132 -2.66 4.95 -11.69
C PRO A 132 -1.96 5.45 -10.42
N GLN A 133 -1.00 6.36 -10.59
CA GLN A 133 -0.25 6.93 -9.48
C GLN A 133 -1.19 7.68 -8.53
N THR A 134 -1.02 7.46 -7.23
CA THR A 134 -1.73 8.16 -6.16
C THR A 134 -0.74 8.84 -5.22
N LEU A 135 -1.22 9.61 -4.25
CA LEU A 135 -0.36 10.25 -3.24
C LEU A 135 0.48 9.24 -2.45
N LEU A 136 -0.06 8.03 -2.22
CA LEU A 136 0.60 6.92 -1.55
C LEU A 136 0.52 5.71 -2.49
N PRO A 137 1.39 5.63 -3.52
CA PRO A 137 1.26 4.64 -4.59
C PRO A 137 1.44 3.19 -4.08
N HIS A 138 2.18 3.02 -2.99
CA HIS A 138 2.43 1.73 -2.36
C HIS A 138 2.46 1.90 -0.85
N LEU A 139 1.31 1.70 -0.20
CA LEU A 139 1.15 1.84 1.25
C LEU A 139 1.11 0.44 1.88
N CYS A 140 2.08 0.16 2.73
CA CYS A 140 2.13 -1.06 3.51
C CYS A 140 1.78 -0.75 4.97
N ILE A 141 0.77 -1.42 5.52
CA ILE A 141 0.34 -1.27 6.91
C ILE A 141 0.56 -2.59 7.63
N GLY A 142 1.28 -2.53 8.74
CA GLY A 142 1.49 -3.66 9.65
C GLY A 142 0.53 -3.58 10.82
N MET A 143 0.19 -4.73 11.41
CA MET A 143 -0.51 -4.78 12.70
C MET A 143 0.10 -5.88 13.56
N ASP A 144 0.34 -5.55 14.82
CA ASP A 144 0.92 -6.42 15.84
C ASP A 144 0.33 -6.01 17.21
N SER A 145 0.85 -6.54 18.32
CA SER A 145 0.55 -6.04 19.66
C SER A 145 0.89 -4.55 19.78
N ILE A 146 0.12 -3.82 20.61
CA ILE A 146 0.32 -2.38 20.82
C ILE A 146 1.76 -2.07 21.28
N GLU A 147 2.35 -2.95 22.11
CA GLU A 147 3.74 -2.81 22.57
C GLU A 147 4.74 -2.94 21.41
N ASN A 148 4.58 -3.94 20.55
CA ASN A 148 5.42 -4.10 19.36
C ASN A 148 5.24 -2.92 18.38
N MET A 149 4.01 -2.47 18.14
CA MET A 149 3.75 -1.34 17.25
C MET A 149 4.34 -0.02 17.79
N LYS A 150 4.41 0.16 19.11
CA LYS A 150 5.07 1.32 19.72
C LYS A 150 6.59 1.25 19.66
N THR A 151 7.17 0.08 19.95
CA THR A 151 8.62 -0.12 19.99
C THR A 151 9.25 -0.27 18.60
N LYS A 152 8.50 -0.85 17.64
CA LYS A 152 8.87 -1.06 16.23
C LYS A 152 7.78 -0.46 15.34
N PRO A 153 7.70 0.88 15.24
CA PRO A 153 6.64 1.57 14.50
C PRO A 153 6.72 1.35 12.99
N THR A 154 7.86 0.90 12.50
CA THR A 154 8.04 0.45 11.11
C THR A 154 8.74 -0.89 11.09
N ILE A 155 8.31 -1.78 10.20
CA ILE A 155 8.91 -3.10 9.99
C ILE A 155 9.06 -3.38 8.50
N ALA A 156 10.03 -4.20 8.14
CA ALA A 156 10.33 -4.54 6.75
C ALA A 156 10.29 -6.06 6.62
N THR A 157 9.11 -6.62 6.32
CA THR A 157 8.93 -8.08 6.33
C THR A 157 8.03 -8.66 5.23
N LEU A 158 7.30 -7.87 4.44
CA LEU A 158 6.37 -8.41 3.43
C LEU A 158 6.62 -7.91 2.00
N SER A 159 6.94 -6.63 1.83
CA SER A 159 7.02 -6.00 0.51
C SER A 159 8.44 -5.56 0.16
N ALA A 160 8.82 -5.65 -1.11
CA ALA A 160 10.15 -5.27 -1.58
C ALA A 160 10.13 -4.74 -3.02
N SER A 161 11.00 -3.77 -3.31
CA SER A 161 11.19 -3.23 -4.66
C SER A 161 12.23 -4.00 -5.49
N GLY A 162 12.99 -4.89 -4.84
CA GLY A 162 14.05 -5.67 -5.45
C GLY A 162 14.84 -6.46 -4.42
N ALA A 163 15.90 -7.14 -4.87
CA ALA A 163 16.79 -7.90 -4.02
C ALA A 163 17.48 -7.00 -2.97
N GLY A 164 17.35 -7.34 -1.69
CA GLY A 164 17.89 -6.52 -0.58
C GLY A 164 17.24 -5.14 -0.43
N GLN A 165 16.13 -4.86 -1.12
CA GLN A 165 15.45 -3.56 -1.11
C GLN A 165 14.04 -3.70 -0.51
N PRO A 166 13.93 -3.82 0.83
CA PRO A 166 12.63 -3.92 1.48
C PRO A 166 11.88 -2.60 1.44
N ILE A 167 10.55 -2.69 1.48
CA ILE A 167 9.65 -1.54 1.64
C ILE A 167 9.08 -1.61 3.06
N PHE A 168 9.14 -0.48 3.76
CA PHE A 168 8.71 -0.40 5.14
C PHE A 168 7.19 -0.41 5.27
N MET A 169 6.71 -1.19 6.22
CA MET A 169 5.33 -1.23 6.66
C MET A 169 5.18 -0.34 7.88
N HIS A 170 4.16 0.50 7.88
CA HIS A 170 3.83 1.35 9.01
C HIS A 170 2.91 0.59 9.96
N SER A 171 3.41 0.29 11.16
CA SER A 171 2.69 -0.53 12.13
C SER A 171 1.96 0.28 13.19
N ASN A 172 2.39 1.53 13.45
CA ASN A 172 1.68 2.40 14.38
C ASN A 172 0.67 3.29 13.63
N PRO A 173 -0.65 3.10 13.83
CA PRO A 173 -1.66 3.90 13.12
C PRO A 173 -1.63 5.40 13.49
N ASN A 174 -0.99 5.79 14.60
CA ASN A 174 -0.85 7.20 14.98
C ASN A 174 0.27 7.93 14.23
N HIS A 175 1.08 7.22 13.44
CA HIS A 175 2.20 7.80 12.68
C HIS A 175 1.88 7.97 11.19
N LEU A 176 0.65 7.71 10.77
CA LEU A 176 0.14 7.84 9.41
C LEU A 176 -0.65 9.14 9.22
#